data_AF-A0A349D1T7-F1
#
_entry.id   AF-A0A349D1T7-F1
#
_cell.length_a   1.000
_cell.length_b   1.000
_cell.length_c   1.000
_cell.angle_alpha   90.00
_cell.angle_beta   90.00
_cell.angle_gamma   90.00
#
_symmetry.space_group_name_H-M   'P 1'
#
loop_
_entity.id
_entity.type
_entity.pdbx_description
1 polymer ?
#
loop_
_entity_poly.entity_id
_entity_poly.type
_entity_poly.pdbx_seq_one_letter_code
_entity_poly.pdbx_strand_id
1 'polypeptide(L)'
;MPIELTSAQISLAQKLSQHAKDACTLVGLECEKCEPKHFYLTVYRYYGRVQGMASEVDRCIDWCLTKNKRVFTAQRFGNWCVKKVKWDREDEIANAEKEKLKTGTQYEKADYARRFL
;
A
#
# COMPACT_ATOMS: atom_id res chain seq x y z
N MET A 1 7.99 -22.58 6.79
CA MET A 1 8.69 -21.83 7.84
C MET A 1 7.65 -21.06 8.64
N PRO A 2 7.61 -21.17 9.98
CA PRO A 2 6.77 -20.31 10.80
C PRO A 2 7.24 -18.87 10.65
N ILE A 3 6.31 -17.94 10.44
CA ILE A 3 6.61 -16.51 10.38
C ILE A 3 6.70 -16.04 11.82
N GLU A 4 7.89 -15.65 12.26
CA GLU A 4 8.07 -15.01 13.56
C GLU A 4 7.75 -13.54 13.44
N LEU A 5 6.66 -13.12 14.07
CA LEU A 5 6.25 -11.72 14.14
C LEU A 5 6.74 -11.09 15.43
N THR A 6 7.18 -9.84 15.36
CA THR A 6 7.41 -9.03 16.56
C THR A 6 6.09 -8.67 17.23
N SER A 7 6.12 -8.28 18.51
CA SER A 7 4.95 -7.80 19.24
C SER A 7 4.23 -6.64 18.53
N ALA A 8 5.01 -5.72 17.93
CA ALA A 8 4.48 -4.61 17.14
C ALA A 8 3.76 -5.09 15.88
N GLN A 9 4.31 -6.08 15.18
CA GLN A 9 3.69 -6.65 13.99
C GLN A 9 2.40 -7.42 14.32
N ILE A 10 2.37 -8.15 15.44
CA ILE A 10 1.16 -8.82 15.94
C ILE A 10 0.08 -7.78 16.26
N SER A 11 0.43 -6.73 17.00
CA SER A 11 -0.51 -5.64 17.32
C SER A 11 -1.03 -4.95 16.06
N LEU A 12 -0.16 -4.72 15.07
CA LEU A 12 -0.57 -4.16 13.80
C LEU A 12 -1.55 -5.08 13.06
N ALA A 13 -1.29 -6.39 12.99
CA ALA A 13 -2.21 -7.33 12.36
C ALA A 13 -3.58 -7.39 13.04
N GLN A 14 -3.63 -7.28 14.38
CA GLN A 14 -4.89 -7.17 15.12
C GLN A 14 -5.64 -5.89 14.76
N LYS A 15 -4.95 -4.75 14.72
CA LYS A 15 -5.54 -3.46 14.32
C LYS A 15 -6.07 -3.50 12.88
N LEU A 16 -5.30 -4.03 11.94
CA LEU A 16 -5.72 -4.16 10.54
C LEU A 16 -6.94 -5.07 10.37
N SER A 17 -6.99 -6.18 11.11
CA SER A 17 -8.13 -7.08 11.14
C SER A 17 -9.40 -6.36 11.61
N GLN A 18 -9.33 -5.67 12.75
CA GLN A 18 -10.47 -4.94 13.30
C GLN A 18 -10.92 -3.83 12.35
N HIS A 19 -9.97 -3.00 11.90
CA HIS A 19 -10.22 -1.90 10.98
C HIS A 19 -10.85 -2.36 9.67
N ALA A 20 -10.36 -3.46 9.08
CA ALA A 20 -10.93 -4.01 7.86
C ALA A 20 -12.39 -4.46 8.06
N LYS A 21 -12.70 -5.12 9.17
CA LYS A 21 -14.08 -5.56 9.49
C LYS A 21 -15.01 -4.36 9.64
N ASP A 22 -14.57 -3.35 10.38
CA ASP A 22 -15.35 -2.13 10.62
C ASP A 22 -15.59 -1.36 9.33
N ALA A 23 -14.55 -1.15 8.53
CA ALA A 23 -14.64 -0.45 7.25
C ALA A 23 -15.52 -1.21 6.24
N CYS A 24 -15.39 -2.54 6.14
CA CYS A 24 -16.25 -3.36 5.28
C CYS A 24 -17.72 -3.25 5.70
N THR A 25 -17.99 -3.31 7.01
CA THR A 25 -19.36 -3.17 7.55
C THR A 25 -19.96 -1.81 7.21
N LEU A 26 -19.18 -0.74 7.32
CA LEU A 26 -19.60 0.63 7.02
C LEU A 26 -20.04 0.80 5.56
N VAL A 27 -19.33 0.17 4.62
CA VAL A 27 -19.60 0.33 3.18
C VAL A 27 -20.44 -0.80 2.58
N GLY A 28 -20.95 -1.72 3.40
CA GLY A 28 -21.77 -2.86 2.95
C GLY A 28 -21.01 -3.91 2.15
N LEU A 29 -19.70 -4.08 2.39
CA LEU A 29 -18.88 -5.14 1.83
C LEU A 29 -18.79 -6.34 2.78
N GLU A 30 -18.73 -7.54 2.23
CA GLU A 30 -18.43 -8.73 3.00
C GLU A 30 -16.93 -8.81 3.31
N CYS A 31 -16.56 -8.99 4.57
CA CYS A 31 -15.16 -9.18 4.98
C CYS A 31 -14.86 -10.67 5.17
N GLU A 32 -14.19 -11.28 4.19
CA GLU A 32 -13.78 -12.68 4.26
C GLU A 32 -12.30 -12.84 4.63
N LYS A 33 -11.99 -13.85 5.45
CA LYS A 33 -10.61 -14.13 5.90
C LYS A 33 -9.95 -12.87 6.49
N CYS A 34 -10.70 -12.13 7.28
CA CYS A 34 -10.26 -10.88 7.91
C CYS A 34 -9.72 -11.08 9.34
N GLU A 35 -9.50 -12.30 9.81
CA GLU A 35 -8.84 -12.53 11.11
C GLU A 35 -7.38 -12.08 11.13
N PRO A 36 -6.80 -11.70 12.28
CA PRO A 36 -5.44 -11.18 12.37
C PRO A 36 -4.38 -12.05 11.68
N LYS A 37 -4.51 -13.37 11.83
CA LYS A 37 -3.60 -14.36 11.21
C LYS A 37 -3.49 -14.26 9.69
N HIS A 38 -4.54 -13.79 9.01
CA HIS A 38 -4.53 -13.63 7.55
C HIS A 38 -3.73 -12.40 7.11
N PHE A 39 -3.50 -11.44 8.01
CA PHE A 39 -2.65 -10.28 7.78
C PHE A 39 -1.18 -10.53 8.11
N TYR A 40 -0.84 -11.61 8.83
CA TYR A 40 0.52 -11.86 9.32
C TYR A 40 1.59 -11.83 8.22
N LEU A 41 1.34 -12.51 7.10
CA LEU A 41 2.27 -12.50 5.98
C LEU A 41 2.41 -11.12 5.34
N THR A 42 1.30 -10.40 5.20
CA THR A 42 1.27 -9.03 4.65
C THR A 42 2.03 -8.08 5.56
N VAL A 43 1.77 -8.12 6.86
CA VAL A 43 2.47 -7.31 7.85
C VAL A 43 3.95 -7.65 7.84
N TYR A 44 4.33 -8.92 7.96
CA TYR A 44 5.74 -9.32 7.95
C TYR A 44 6.50 -8.78 6.73
N ARG A 45 5.91 -8.84 5.54
CA ARG A 45 6.55 -8.41 4.28
C ARG A 45 6.62 -6.91 4.10
N TYR A 46 5.61 -6.17 4.58
CA TYR A 46 5.43 -4.75 4.26
C TYR A 46 5.53 -3.83 5.48
N TYR A 47 5.79 -4.38 6.66
CA TYR A 47 6.08 -3.59 7.85
C TYR A 47 7.25 -2.64 7.59
N GLY A 48 7.03 -1.34 7.80
CA GLY A 48 8.00 -0.28 7.51
C GLY A 48 8.18 0.08 6.03
N ARG A 49 7.64 -0.72 5.09
CA ARG A 49 7.65 -0.40 3.64
C ARG A 49 6.39 0.31 3.20
N VAL A 50 5.26 0.01 3.82
CA VAL A 50 3.99 0.71 3.59
C VAL A 50 3.68 1.51 4.85
N GLN A 51 3.83 2.83 4.77
CA GLN A 51 3.45 3.73 5.85
C GLN A 51 1.92 3.85 5.92
N GLY A 52 1.35 3.87 7.13
CA GLY A 52 -0.10 4.03 7.30
C GLY A 52 -0.91 2.85 6.76
N MET A 53 -0.52 1.60 7.04
CA MET A 53 -1.22 0.41 6.52
C MET A 53 -2.74 0.41 6.80
N ALA A 54 -3.21 1.01 7.89
CA ALA A 54 -4.65 1.14 8.17
C ALA A 54 -5.37 2.01 7.12
N SER A 55 -4.83 3.19 6.79
CA SER A 55 -5.38 4.03 5.71
C SER A 55 -5.29 3.36 4.33
N GLU A 56 -4.31 2.48 4.13
CA GLU A 56 -4.22 1.70 2.90
C GLU A 56 -5.28 0.58 2.84
N VAL A 57 -5.79 0.10 3.99
CA VAL A 57 -6.96 -0.79 4.00
C VAL A 57 -8.17 -0.05 3.46
N ASP A 58 -8.42 1.18 3.91
CA ASP A 58 -9.53 2.01 3.41
C ASP A 58 -9.42 2.24 1.90
N ARG A 59 -8.23 2.64 1.42
CA ARG A 59 -7.98 2.80 -0.02
C ARG A 59 -8.17 1.50 -0.81
N CYS A 60 -7.78 0.37 -0.24
CA CYS A 60 -8.00 -0.93 -0.87
C CYS A 60 -9.50 -1.28 -0.93
N ILE A 61 -10.27 -0.92 0.10
CA ILE A 61 -11.72 -1.11 0.17
C ILE A 61 -12.43 -0.21 -0.84
N ASP A 62 -12.08 1.07 -0.89
CA ASP A 62 -12.57 2.01 -1.91
C ASP A 62 -12.27 1.50 -3.32
N TRP A 63 -11.05 1.00 -3.54
CA TRP A 63 -10.69 0.40 -4.82
C TRP A 63 -11.55 -0.85 -5.12
N CYS A 64 -11.88 -1.67 -4.13
CA CYS A 64 -12.82 -2.79 -4.31
C CYS A 64 -14.21 -2.31 -4.75
N LEU A 65 -14.72 -1.22 -4.16
CA LEU A 65 -15.98 -0.60 -4.55
C LEU A 65 -15.93 -0.09 -6.00
N THR A 66 -14.89 0.64 -6.40
CA THR A 66 -14.73 1.12 -7.79
C THR A 66 -14.67 -0.02 -8.82
N LYS A 67 -14.30 -1.23 -8.39
CA LYS A 67 -14.24 -2.43 -9.23
C LYS A 67 -15.46 -3.33 -9.07
N ASN A 68 -16.54 -2.83 -8.47
CA ASN A 68 -17.79 -3.56 -8.21
C ASN A 68 -17.56 -4.92 -7.52
N LYS A 69 -16.57 -4.99 -6.63
CA LYS A 69 -16.36 -6.17 -5.79
C LYS A 69 -17.34 -6.13 -4.63
N ARG A 70 -17.82 -7.29 -4.21
CA ARG A 70 -18.71 -7.45 -3.05
C ARG A 70 -17.97 -7.92 -1.79
N VAL A 71 -16.75 -8.42 -1.96
CA VAL A 71 -15.96 -9.07 -0.92
C VAL A 71 -14.58 -8.45 -0.84
N PHE A 72 -14.19 -8.05 0.36
CA PHE A 72 -12.82 -7.72 0.74
C PHE A 72 -12.16 -8.93 1.42
N THR A 73 -10.86 -9.13 1.16
CA THR A 73 -10.06 -10.17 1.84
C THR A 73 -8.68 -9.65 2.21
N ALA A 74 -8.08 -10.21 3.27
CA ALA A 74 -6.71 -9.89 3.65
C ALA A 74 -5.69 -10.17 2.51
N GLN A 75 -5.98 -11.14 1.63
CA GLN A 75 -5.16 -11.41 0.44
C GLN A 75 -5.23 -10.27 -0.58
N ARG A 76 -6.42 -9.69 -0.81
CA ARG A 76 -6.57 -8.51 -1.68
C ARG A 76 -5.75 -7.34 -1.14
N PHE A 77 -5.80 -7.13 0.17
CA PHE A 77 -4.96 -6.13 0.81
C PHE A 77 -3.46 -6.42 0.66
N GLY A 78 -3.04 -7.69 0.78
CA GLY A 78 -1.66 -8.09 0.46
C GLY A 78 -1.24 -7.70 -0.95
N ASN A 79 -2.09 -7.96 -1.96
CA ASN A 79 -1.86 -7.56 -3.34
C ASN A 79 -1.86 -6.04 -3.53
N TRP A 80 -2.67 -5.31 -2.76
CA TRP A 80 -2.67 -3.85 -2.73
C TRP A 80 -1.32 -3.32 -2.22
N CYS A 81 -0.81 -3.83 -1.11
CA CYS A 81 0.50 -3.45 -0.58
C CYS A 81 1.64 -3.66 -1.57
N VAL A 82 1.61 -4.76 -2.35
CA VAL A 82 2.59 -4.99 -3.45
C VAL A 82 2.56 -3.82 -4.45
N LYS A 83 1.36 -3.42 -4.89
CA LYS A 83 1.18 -2.33 -5.85
C LYS A 83 1.57 -0.99 -5.23
N LYS A 84 1.20 -0.75 -3.99
CA LYS A 84 1.50 0.48 -3.26
C LYS A 84 3.00 0.72 -3.18
N VAL A 85 3.79 -0.29 -2.80
CA VAL A 85 5.27 -0.18 -2.79
C VAL A 85 5.82 0.14 -4.18
N LYS A 86 5.24 -0.44 -5.25
CA LYS A 86 5.66 -0.12 -6.61
C LYS A 86 5.34 1.33 -6.97
N TRP A 87 4.12 1.79 -6.67
CA TRP A 87 3.68 3.16 -6.94
C TRP A 87 4.48 4.19 -6.15
N ASP A 88 4.75 3.93 -4.86
CA ASP A 88 5.56 4.82 -4.02
C ASP A 88 6.97 5.01 -4.59
N ARG A 89 7.57 3.92 -5.09
CA ARG A 89 8.88 3.97 -5.75
C ARG A 89 8.83 4.74 -7.08
N GLU A 90 7.78 4.56 -7.87
CA GLU A 90 7.58 5.30 -9.12
C GLU A 90 7.40 6.81 -8.86
N ASP A 91 6.64 7.18 -7.82
CA ASP A 91 6.45 8.55 -7.38
C ASP A 91 7.75 9.18 -6.85
N GLU A 92 8.56 8.44 -6.08
CA GLU A 92 9.88 8.90 -5.63
C GLU A 92 10.80 9.22 -6.81
N ILE A 93 10.85 8.35 -7.82
CA ILE A 93 11.66 8.56 -9.03
C ILE A 93 11.15 9.79 -9.79
N ALA A 94 9.84 9.89 -10.03
CA ALA A 94 9.25 11.01 -10.74
C ALA A 94 9.46 12.35 -10.02
N ASN A 95 9.41 12.35 -8.69
CA ASN A 95 9.69 13.55 -7.89
C ASN A 95 11.17 13.93 -7.94
N ALA A 96 12.08 12.96 -7.84
CA ALA A 96 13.52 13.21 -8.00
C ALA A 96 13.87 13.74 -9.40
N GLU A 97 13.21 13.25 -10.46
CA GLU A 97 13.36 13.77 -11.82
C GLU A 97 12.85 15.21 -11.95
N LYS A 98 11.67 15.51 -11.39
CA LYS A 98 11.12 16.87 -11.34
C LYS A 98 12.02 17.83 -10.56
N GLU A 99 12.61 17.39 -9.46
CA GLU A 99 13.55 18.20 -8.69
C GLU A 99 14.81 18.50 -9.48
N LYS A 100 15.43 17.49 -10.13
CA LYS A 100 16.58 17.70 -11.01
C LYS A 100 16.29 18.70 -12.14
N LEU A 101 15.10 18.65 -12.74
CA LEU A 101 14.68 19.62 -13.75
C LEU A 101 14.46 21.03 -13.19
N LYS A 102 14.06 21.16 -11.92
CA LYS A 102 13.85 22.46 -11.27
C LYS A 102 15.16 23.08 -10.81
N THR A 103 16.05 22.30 -10.19
CA THR A 103 17.28 22.77 -9.52
C THR A 103 18.55 22.60 -10.35
N GLY A 104 18.51 21.82 -11.44
CA GLY A 104 19.66 21.61 -12.32
C GLY A 104 20.09 22.89 -13.06
N THR A 105 21.36 22.97 -13.40
CA THR A 105 21.93 24.03 -14.24
C THR A 105 21.28 24.02 -15.63
N GLN A 106 21.35 25.13 -16.38
CA GLN A 106 20.79 25.20 -17.75
C GLN A 106 21.32 24.08 -18.66
N TYR A 107 22.56 23.63 -18.45
CA TYR A 107 23.16 22.53 -19.19
C TYR A 107 22.50 21.18 -18.86
N GLU A 108 22.25 20.89 -17.59
CA GLU A 108 21.59 19.65 -17.15
C GLU A 108 20.13 19.60 -17.60
N LYS A 109 19.43 20.75 -17.61
CA LYS A 109 18.07 20.85 -18.18
C LYS A 109 18.06 20.60 -19.68
N ALA A 110 19.06 21.12 -20.41
CA ALA A 110 19.19 20.94 -21.85
C ALA A 110 19.59 19.50 -22.25
N ASP A 111 20.48 18.84 -21.49
CA ASP A 111 20.88 17.45 -21.75
C ASP A 111 19.73 16.47 -21.44
N TYR A 112 18.94 16.71 -20.39
CA TYR A 112 17.73 15.92 -20.12
C TYR A 112 16.69 16.08 -21.24
N ALA A 113 16.42 17.32 -21.68
CA ALA A 113 15.48 17.58 -22.77
C ALA A 113 15.91 16.90 -24.09
N ARG A 114 17.22 16.80 -24.38
CA ARG A 114 17.70 16.09 -25.58
C ARG A 114 17.54 14.57 -25.51
N ARG A 115 17.53 13.99 -24.30
CA ARG A 115 17.55 12.53 -24.12
C ARG A 115 16.17 11.93 -23.92
N PHE A 116 15.20 12.71 -23.44
CA PHE A 116 13.94 12.18 -22.91
C PHE A 116 12.67 12.94 -23.36
N LEU A 117 12.80 14.04 -24.12
CA LEU A 117 11.71 14.71 -24.85
C LEU A 117 11.92 14.54 -26.36
#